data_AF-A0A415I234-F1
#
_entry.id   AF-A0A415I234-F1
#
_cell.length_a   1.000
_cell.length_b   1.000
_cell.length_c   1.000
_cell.angle_alpha   90.00
_cell.angle_beta   90.00
_cell.angle_gamma   90.00
#
_symmetry.space_group_name_H-M   'P 1'
#
loop_
_entity.id
_entity.type
_entity.pdbx_description
1 polymer ?
#
loop_
_entity_poly.entity_id
_entity_poly.type
_entity_poly.pdbx_seq_one_letter_code
_entity_poly.pdbx_strand_id
1 'polypeptide(L)'
;MMPYEVGKTFIIRVPLLSIETYKELCSEKDNDAFIRKCYANDVLMESIAIASTSLYEALRRYCISGNGKTENLIQSIRKFLNRAATRTTPFGLFAGVEFGNLGDKTDIELNCISQYYKRARVDMEWLSKIVIICENNPTYWNHLRFRFNSDCYEAGNRLLAPGLKLQVQREEFVDCVGEAMSVKNTEAVKFIYNNFGTDYFIMNDLILKFKEEYCDLDPGVLLVFLKNLINMSIIVSELQPPQVDTKPLCYVMNIIREYEIDDGLLNKLQRVLDLIEQYNQTEMGKGTDLFLQCCDLMGEIQNLKSGHYLQVDMRTKYVRCELNRSVADSIEHFIEIVRNEAFVCEYPESLRAYSNLFIEKYGYNKEIAVQQLLDPDIGLGAPAGYSNPKTNNPLVASKSYIADRIMKIIAVNWQFVKIKNFRLIWKI
;
A
#
# COMPACT_ATOMS: atom_id res chain seq x y z
N MET A 1 8.14 -17.46 -30.42
CA MET A 1 7.82 -16.46 -29.38
C MET A 1 8.04 -15.08 -30.00
N MET A 2 7.13 -14.13 -29.81
CA MET A 2 7.29 -12.79 -30.40
C MET A 2 8.42 -12.01 -29.70
N PRO A 3 9.18 -11.17 -30.42
CA PRO A 3 10.19 -10.31 -29.83
C PRO A 3 9.53 -9.35 -28.83
N TYR A 4 10.30 -8.90 -27.84
CA TYR A 4 9.81 -7.88 -26.92
C TYR A 4 9.78 -6.53 -27.64
N GLU A 5 8.67 -5.81 -27.53
CA GLU A 5 8.53 -4.46 -28.07
C GLU A 5 8.21 -3.48 -26.94
N VAL A 6 8.94 -2.37 -26.89
CA VAL A 6 8.68 -1.27 -25.97
C VAL A 6 7.46 -0.50 -26.46
N GLY A 7 6.52 -0.28 -25.54
CA GLY A 7 5.33 0.52 -25.79
C GLY A 7 5.67 1.96 -26.21
N LYS A 8 4.73 2.61 -26.91
CA LYS A 8 4.91 4.00 -27.41
C LYS A 8 5.03 5.03 -26.28
N THR A 9 4.56 4.69 -25.09
CA THR A 9 4.54 5.54 -23.90
C THR A 9 5.49 4.99 -22.83
N PHE A 10 6.06 5.90 -22.04
CA PHE A 10 6.84 5.55 -20.85
C PHE A 10 6.42 6.42 -19.67
N ILE A 11 6.75 5.97 -18.46
CA ILE A 11 6.59 6.75 -17.24
C ILE A 11 7.94 7.35 -16.88
N ILE A 12 8.00 8.67 -16.78
CA ILE A 12 9.15 9.39 -16.24
C ILE A 12 8.93 9.71 -14.76
N ARG A 13 10.01 9.69 -13.99
CA ARG A 13 9.98 10.00 -12.56
C ARG A 13 11.05 11.04 -12.25
N VAL A 14 10.67 12.15 -11.62
CA VAL A 14 11.55 13.31 -11.41
C VAL A 14 11.47 13.82 -9.97
N PRO A 15 12.61 14.17 -9.34
CA PRO A 15 12.63 14.76 -8.01
C PRO A 15 11.96 16.14 -8.00
N LEU A 16 11.43 16.53 -6.85
CA LEU A 16 10.75 17.82 -6.65
C LEU A 16 11.65 19.03 -6.90
N LEU A 17 12.87 18.97 -6.37
CA LEU A 17 13.86 20.03 -6.43
C LEU A 17 14.95 19.67 -7.45
N SER A 18 15.61 20.70 -7.97
CA SER A 18 16.75 20.51 -8.83
C SER A 18 18.02 20.19 -8.04
N ILE A 19 19.02 19.61 -8.71
CA ILE A 19 20.33 19.40 -8.12
C ILE A 19 21.04 20.73 -7.81
N GLU A 20 20.70 21.80 -8.51
CA GLU A 20 21.18 23.16 -8.27
C GLU A 20 20.68 23.68 -6.92
N THR A 21 19.39 23.53 -6.62
CA THR A 21 18.83 23.90 -5.30
C THR A 21 19.52 23.13 -4.17
N TYR A 22 19.81 21.84 -4.38
CA TYR A 22 20.58 21.04 -3.43
C TYR A 22 21.98 21.62 -3.19
N LYS A 23 22.73 21.91 -4.26
CA LYS A 23 24.08 22.48 -4.17
C LYS A 23 24.08 23.84 -3.47
N GLU A 24 23.10 24.68 -3.78
CA GLU A 24 22.95 26.00 -3.15
C GLU A 24 22.73 25.86 -1.65
N LEU A 25 21.73 25.08 -1.23
CA LEU A 25 21.42 24.91 0.19
C LEU A 25 22.57 24.22 0.94
N CYS A 26 23.21 23.21 0.35
CA CYS A 26 24.35 22.53 0.97
C CYS A 26 25.66 23.34 0.97
N SER A 27 25.75 24.46 0.26
CA SER A 27 26.90 25.37 0.33
C SER A 27 26.98 26.11 1.67
N GLU A 28 25.84 26.22 2.38
CA GLU A 28 25.79 26.84 3.70
C GLU A 28 26.46 25.95 4.75
N LYS A 29 27.54 26.47 5.34
CA LYS A 29 28.35 25.75 6.33
C LYS A 29 27.83 25.95 7.75
N ASP A 30 27.18 27.08 8.03
CA ASP A 30 26.58 27.31 9.33
C ASP A 30 25.27 26.54 9.45
N ASN A 31 25.17 25.69 10.48
CA ASN A 31 24.00 24.82 10.65
C ASN A 31 22.71 25.59 10.98
N ASP A 32 22.79 26.75 11.65
CA ASP A 32 21.58 27.55 11.91
C ASP A 32 21.07 28.21 10.63
N ALA A 33 21.95 28.87 9.89
CA ALA A 33 21.65 29.47 8.60
C ALA A 33 21.13 28.43 7.60
N PHE A 34 21.73 27.23 7.58
CA PHE A 34 21.30 26.12 6.72
C PHE A 34 19.87 25.69 7.03
N ILE A 35 19.54 25.47 8.31
CA ILE A 35 18.18 25.09 8.72
C ILE A 35 17.19 26.19 8.35
N ARG A 36 17.50 27.46 8.64
CA ARG A 36 16.61 28.59 8.33
C ARG A 36 16.37 28.75 6.83
N LYS A 37 17.40 28.58 6.00
CA LYS A 37 17.27 28.59 4.53
C LYS A 37 16.39 27.46 4.03
N CYS A 38 16.55 26.25 4.56
CA CYS A 38 15.68 25.13 4.21
C CYS A 38 14.24 25.38 4.68
N TYR A 39 14.05 25.89 5.90
CA TYR A 39 12.74 26.20 6.47
C TYR A 39 11.99 27.29 5.69
N ALA A 40 12.71 28.22 5.07
CA ALA A 40 12.15 29.22 4.17
C ALA A 40 11.71 28.66 2.81
N ASN A 41 11.98 27.38 2.51
CA ASN A 41 11.50 26.72 1.30
C ASN A 41 10.17 26.00 1.58
N ASP A 42 9.07 26.68 1.28
CA ASP A 42 7.70 26.20 1.50
C ASP A 42 7.43 24.81 0.89
N VAL A 43 7.92 24.58 -0.33
CA VAL A 43 7.73 23.32 -1.08
C VAL A 43 8.45 22.15 -0.38
N LEU A 44 9.65 22.40 0.15
CA LEU A 44 10.39 21.42 0.95
C LEU A 44 9.69 21.18 2.30
N MET A 45 9.19 22.24 2.95
CA MET A 45 8.51 22.12 4.25
C MET A 45 7.20 21.35 4.14
N GLU A 46 6.40 21.59 3.09
CA GLU A 46 5.20 20.81 2.82
C GLU A 46 5.55 19.33 2.60
N SER A 47 6.59 19.04 1.81
CA SER A 47 7.06 17.68 1.57
C SER A 47 7.50 16.97 2.86
N ILE A 48 8.18 17.68 3.75
CA ILE A 48 8.60 17.16 5.05
C ILE A 48 7.40 16.93 5.96
N ALA A 49 6.41 17.84 5.99
CA ALA A 49 5.20 17.66 6.78
C ALA A 49 4.46 16.37 6.40
N ILE A 50 4.37 16.07 5.11
CA ILE A 50 3.72 14.85 4.59
C ILE A 50 4.49 13.59 5.00
N ALA A 51 5.82 13.60 4.91
CA ALA A 51 6.61 12.41 5.25
C ALA A 51 6.84 12.23 6.75
N SER A 52 6.86 13.32 7.51
CA SER A 52 7.16 13.33 8.94
C SER A 52 6.67 14.64 9.58
N THR A 53 5.42 14.64 10.04
CA THR A 53 4.82 15.72 10.82
C THR A 53 5.68 16.09 12.04
N SER A 54 6.25 15.08 12.72
CA SER A 54 7.11 15.29 13.88
C SER A 54 8.41 16.05 13.55
N LEU A 55 9.02 15.78 12.39
CA LEU A 55 10.19 16.52 11.93
C LEU A 55 9.81 17.95 11.53
N TYR A 56 8.70 18.13 10.81
CA TYR A 56 8.20 19.45 10.46
C TYR A 56 7.97 20.32 11.71
N GLU A 57 7.27 19.79 12.74
CA GLU A 57 7.05 20.52 13.98
C GLU A 57 8.34 20.80 14.75
N ALA A 58 9.32 19.89 14.71
CA ALA A 58 10.63 20.14 15.30
C ALA A 58 11.38 21.30 14.61
N LEU A 59 11.34 21.36 13.26
CA LEU A 59 11.91 22.46 12.48
C LEU A 59 11.18 23.78 12.75
N ARG A 60 9.85 23.76 12.76
CA ARG A 60 9.01 24.92 13.07
C ARG A 60 9.31 25.47 14.46
N ARG A 61 9.32 24.62 15.50
CA ARG A 61 9.69 25.03 16.87
C ARG A 61 11.09 25.65 16.91
N TYR A 62 12.07 25.02 16.26
CA TYR A 62 13.43 25.53 16.25
C TYR A 62 13.54 26.89 15.57
N CYS A 63 12.95 27.07 14.39
CA CYS A 63 13.02 28.32 13.64
C CYS A 63 12.28 29.47 14.31
N ILE A 64 11.16 29.21 15.00
CA ILE A 64 10.35 30.23 15.71
C ILE A 64 10.94 30.56 17.09
N SER A 65 11.29 29.56 17.89
CA SER A 65 11.64 29.76 19.32
C SER A 65 13.14 29.64 19.63
N GLY A 66 13.96 29.18 18.67
CA GLY A 66 15.38 28.86 18.88
C GLY A 66 15.65 27.57 19.66
N ASN A 67 14.62 26.90 20.20
CA ASN A 67 14.76 25.72 21.03
C ASN A 67 14.77 24.42 20.22
N GLY A 68 15.53 23.42 20.68
CA GLY A 68 15.48 22.06 20.14
C GLY A 68 16.43 21.78 18.97
N LYS A 69 17.48 22.60 18.78
CA LYS A 69 18.58 22.25 17.87
C LYS A 69 19.22 20.95 18.34
N THR A 70 19.24 19.95 17.46
CA THR A 70 19.96 18.70 17.69
C THR A 70 20.70 18.30 16.43
N GLU A 71 21.76 17.52 16.58
CA GLU A 71 22.47 16.93 15.43
C GLU A 71 21.52 16.06 14.58
N ASN A 72 20.61 15.34 15.24
CA ASN A 72 19.58 14.53 14.57
C ASN A 72 18.65 15.37 13.69
N LEU A 73 18.27 16.58 14.13
CA LEU A 73 17.44 17.50 13.34
C LEU A 73 18.17 17.90 12.04
N ILE A 74 19.45 18.28 12.16
CA ILE A 74 20.31 18.68 11.03
C ILE A 74 20.48 17.51 10.05
N GLN A 75 20.77 16.31 10.54
CA GLN A 75 20.92 15.13 9.68
C GLN A 75 19.62 14.76 8.98
N SER A 76 18.48 14.89 9.67
CA SER A 76 17.17 14.55 9.11
C SER A 76 16.79 15.49 7.97
N ILE A 77 16.93 16.80 8.15
CA ILE A 77 16.62 17.76 7.08
C ILE A 77 17.59 17.60 5.89
N ARG A 78 18.87 17.29 6.12
CA ARG A 78 19.82 16.96 5.03
C ARG A 78 19.40 15.73 4.23
N LYS A 79 18.93 14.67 4.91
CA LYS A 79 18.42 13.45 4.25
C LYS A 79 17.19 13.75 3.38
N PHE A 80 16.25 14.55 3.89
CA PHE A 80 15.07 14.92 3.13
C PHE A 80 15.38 15.88 1.98
N LEU A 81 16.30 16.83 2.16
CA LEU A 81 16.79 17.69 1.07
C LEU A 81 17.48 16.86 -0.03
N ASN A 82 18.35 15.91 0.33
CA ASN A 82 18.96 15.00 -0.63
C ASN A 82 17.89 14.19 -1.39
N ARG A 83 16.89 13.66 -0.67
CA ARG A 83 15.77 12.93 -1.28
C ARG A 83 15.03 13.80 -2.29
N ALA A 84 14.66 15.02 -1.88
CA ALA A 84 13.88 15.97 -2.69
C ALA A 84 14.57 16.36 -3.99
N ALA A 85 15.90 16.29 -4.06
CA ALA A 85 16.67 16.78 -5.19
C ALA A 85 17.31 15.68 -6.05
N THR A 86 17.45 14.45 -5.54
CA THR A 86 18.28 13.42 -6.22
C THR A 86 17.58 12.09 -6.42
N ARG A 87 16.54 11.77 -5.64
CA ARG A 87 15.89 10.47 -5.71
C ARG A 87 14.60 10.57 -6.51
N THR A 88 14.51 9.81 -7.59
CA THR A 88 13.35 9.78 -8.50
C THR A 88 12.25 8.82 -8.05
N THR A 89 12.36 8.17 -6.89
CA THR A 89 11.34 7.23 -6.39
C THR A 89 10.15 8.00 -5.81
N PRO A 90 8.93 7.91 -6.40
CA PRO A 90 7.76 8.64 -5.92
C PRO A 90 7.46 8.34 -4.46
N PHE A 91 7.26 9.40 -3.67
CA PHE A 91 6.94 9.33 -2.25
C PHE A 91 6.53 10.70 -1.76
N GLY A 92 5.27 10.88 -1.38
CA GLY A 92 4.75 12.20 -1.03
C GLY A 92 4.96 13.16 -2.20
N LEU A 93 5.45 14.35 -1.88
CA LEU A 93 5.83 15.36 -2.87
C LEU A 93 7.30 15.28 -3.29
N PHE A 94 8.13 14.40 -2.73
CA PHE A 94 9.59 14.38 -3.00
C PHE A 94 9.95 14.03 -4.44
N ALA A 95 9.11 13.25 -5.12
CA ALA A 95 9.27 12.92 -6.52
C ALA A 95 7.90 12.62 -7.12
N GLY A 96 7.72 13.02 -8.37
CA GLY A 96 6.46 12.85 -9.08
C GLY A 96 6.65 12.07 -10.38
N VAL A 97 5.52 11.71 -10.97
CA VAL A 97 5.46 10.96 -12.22
C VAL A 97 4.79 11.78 -13.31
N GLU A 98 5.06 11.43 -14.56
CA GLU A 98 4.25 11.82 -15.72
C GLU A 98 4.47 10.82 -16.86
N PHE A 99 3.58 10.85 -17.84
CA PHE A 99 3.76 10.08 -19.08
C PHE A 99 4.56 10.88 -20.13
N GLY A 100 5.47 10.17 -20.80
CA GLY A 100 6.16 10.66 -21.99
C GLY A 100 5.91 9.73 -23.18
N ASN A 101 6.29 10.18 -24.38
CA ASN A 101 6.14 9.45 -25.62
C ASN A 101 7.49 9.18 -26.30
N LEU A 102 7.59 8.07 -27.01
CA LEU A 102 8.70 7.84 -27.92
C LEU A 102 8.52 8.70 -29.18
N GLY A 103 9.61 9.30 -29.65
CA GLY A 103 9.64 10.13 -30.85
C GLY A 103 10.97 10.06 -31.58
N ASP A 104 11.15 10.92 -32.58
CA ASP A 104 12.35 10.95 -33.43
C ASP A 104 13.56 11.62 -32.76
N LYS A 105 13.34 12.33 -31.64
CA LYS A 105 14.38 13.00 -30.86
C LYS A 105 14.08 12.92 -29.36
N THR A 106 15.10 13.16 -28.55
CA THR A 106 14.92 13.37 -27.11
C THR A 106 14.71 14.85 -26.85
N ASP A 107 13.56 15.21 -26.28
CA ASP A 107 13.16 16.57 -25.97
C ASP A 107 12.32 16.55 -24.68
N ILE A 108 12.98 16.79 -23.55
CA ILE A 108 12.39 16.72 -22.22
C ILE A 108 12.58 18.07 -21.54
N GLU A 109 11.47 18.75 -21.31
CA GLU A 109 11.43 20.06 -20.67
C GLU A 109 10.33 20.06 -19.61
N LEU A 110 10.75 20.21 -18.35
CA LEU A 110 9.85 20.31 -17.20
C LEU A 110 9.16 21.66 -17.19
N ASN A 111 7.91 21.68 -16.73
CA ASN A 111 7.21 22.90 -16.41
C ASN A 111 7.58 23.39 -15.00
N CYS A 112 7.18 24.60 -14.64
CA CYS A 112 7.39 25.15 -13.30
C CYS A 112 6.69 24.30 -12.23
N ILE A 113 7.26 24.24 -11.02
CA ILE A 113 6.71 23.50 -9.88
C ILE A 113 5.28 23.96 -9.54
N SER A 114 4.94 25.23 -9.77
CA SER A 114 3.58 25.78 -9.58
C SER A 114 2.53 25.14 -10.51
N GLN A 115 2.96 24.46 -11.57
CA GLN A 115 2.09 23.74 -12.50
C GLN A 115 1.98 22.25 -12.18
N TYR A 116 2.69 21.75 -11.17
CA TYR A 116 2.59 20.37 -10.73
C TYR A 116 1.27 20.14 -10.00
N TYR A 117 0.80 18.90 -10.01
CA TYR A 117 -0.42 18.50 -9.35
C TYR A 117 -0.10 17.63 -8.14
N LYS A 118 -0.80 17.83 -7.04
CA LYS A 118 -0.79 16.93 -5.89
C LYS A 118 -2.15 16.30 -5.71
N ARG A 119 -2.16 15.04 -5.27
CA ARG A 119 -3.37 14.30 -4.93
C ARG A 119 -3.17 13.62 -3.59
N ALA A 120 -3.82 14.14 -2.57
CA ALA A 120 -4.04 13.48 -1.30
C ALA A 120 -5.25 12.54 -1.38
N ARG A 121 -5.12 11.39 -0.72
CA ARG A 121 -6.19 10.43 -0.44
C ARG A 121 -5.99 9.87 0.96
N VAL A 122 -7.07 9.36 1.57
CA VAL A 122 -6.97 8.69 2.86
C VAL A 122 -6.01 7.51 2.79
N ASP A 123 -5.24 7.33 3.85
CA ASP A 123 -4.47 6.12 4.06
C ASP A 123 -5.40 4.95 4.36
N MET A 124 -5.09 3.77 3.84
CA MET A 124 -5.91 2.58 4.02
C MET A 124 -5.85 2.05 5.46
N GLU A 125 -4.79 2.31 6.21
CA GLU A 125 -4.70 2.03 7.65
C GLU A 125 -5.69 2.87 8.43
N TRP A 126 -5.76 4.16 8.13
CA TRP A 126 -6.72 5.02 8.78
C TRP A 126 -8.15 4.61 8.39
N LEU A 127 -8.41 4.37 7.11
CA LEU A 127 -9.76 3.99 6.66
C LEU A 127 -10.22 2.64 7.24
N SER A 128 -9.32 1.65 7.34
CA SER A 128 -9.65 0.34 7.92
C SER A 128 -10.11 0.48 9.38
N LYS A 129 -9.47 1.36 10.17
CA LYS A 129 -9.88 1.65 11.55
C LYS A 129 -11.27 2.30 11.62
N ILE A 130 -11.65 3.15 10.66
CA ILE A 130 -13.02 3.67 10.57
C ILE A 130 -14.03 2.56 10.31
N VAL A 131 -13.71 1.65 9.37
CA VAL A 131 -14.56 0.47 9.09
C VAL A 131 -14.73 -0.38 10.35
N ILE A 132 -13.64 -0.62 11.10
CA ILE A 132 -13.65 -1.40 12.35
C ILE A 132 -14.54 -0.73 13.42
N ILE A 133 -14.52 0.60 13.54
CA ILE A 133 -15.39 1.34 14.47
C ILE A 133 -16.86 1.09 14.12
N CYS A 134 -17.22 1.20 12.83
CA CYS A 134 -18.59 0.97 12.36
C CYS A 134 -19.02 -0.50 12.57
N GLU A 135 -18.16 -1.45 12.18
CA GLU A 135 -18.42 -2.89 12.31
C GLU A 135 -18.62 -3.33 13.77
N ASN A 136 -17.97 -2.67 14.73
CA ASN A 136 -18.09 -3.00 16.16
C ASN A 136 -19.19 -2.22 16.90
N ASN A 137 -19.87 -1.29 16.23
CA ASN A 137 -20.94 -0.49 16.81
C ASN A 137 -22.31 -1.15 16.55
N PRO A 138 -23.00 -1.66 17.59
CA PRO A 138 -24.29 -2.33 17.43
C PRO A 138 -25.38 -1.45 16.78
N THR A 139 -25.27 -0.13 16.84
CA THR A 139 -26.22 0.78 16.15
C THR A 139 -26.19 0.56 14.64
N TYR A 140 -25.03 0.22 14.07
CA TYR A 140 -24.89 -0.07 12.64
C TYR A 140 -25.51 -1.42 12.27
N TRP A 141 -25.65 -2.36 13.20
CA TRP A 141 -26.07 -3.73 12.92
C TRP A 141 -27.53 -3.88 12.49
N ASN A 142 -28.34 -2.84 12.70
CA ASN A 142 -29.72 -2.79 12.23
C ASN A 142 -29.84 -2.55 10.71
N HIS A 143 -28.78 -2.04 10.08
CA HIS A 143 -28.82 -1.61 8.68
C HIS A 143 -27.65 -2.15 7.85
N LEU A 144 -26.47 -2.23 8.45
CA LEU A 144 -25.26 -2.69 7.80
C LEU A 144 -25.37 -4.16 7.39
N ARG A 145 -25.12 -4.44 6.11
CA ARG A 145 -25.09 -5.82 5.63
C ARG A 145 -23.70 -6.41 5.78
N PHE A 146 -23.73 -7.69 6.08
CA PHE A 146 -22.58 -8.55 6.23
C PHE A 146 -22.76 -9.78 5.35
N ARG A 147 -21.67 -10.49 5.09
CA ARG A 147 -21.71 -11.78 4.43
C ARG A 147 -20.67 -12.71 5.03
N PHE A 148 -20.86 -14.00 4.87
CA PHE A 148 -19.79 -14.96 5.12
C PHE A 148 -18.68 -14.75 4.09
N ASN A 149 -17.42 -14.75 4.54
CA ASN A 149 -16.29 -14.55 3.67
C ASN A 149 -16.12 -15.76 2.74
N SER A 150 -16.26 -15.53 1.43
CA SER A 150 -16.12 -16.57 0.41
C SER A 150 -14.71 -17.17 0.32
N ASP A 151 -13.72 -16.48 0.88
CA ASP A 151 -12.33 -16.96 0.88
C ASP A 151 -12.07 -17.95 2.03
N CYS A 152 -13.01 -18.08 2.97
CA CYS A 152 -12.92 -19.07 4.05
C CYS A 152 -12.98 -20.50 3.50
N TYR A 153 -12.20 -21.40 4.10
CA TYR A 153 -12.23 -22.82 3.77
C TYR A 153 -12.09 -23.70 5.00
N GLU A 154 -12.62 -24.92 4.92
CA GLU A 154 -12.53 -25.91 5.98
C GLU A 154 -11.21 -26.68 5.88
N ALA A 155 -10.51 -26.82 7.01
CA ALA A 155 -9.43 -27.79 7.17
C ALA A 155 -9.68 -28.61 8.45
N GLY A 156 -10.04 -29.88 8.26
CA GLY A 156 -10.43 -30.76 9.35
C GLY A 156 -11.63 -30.22 10.13
N ASN A 157 -11.44 -29.92 11.41
CA ASN A 157 -12.50 -29.37 12.28
C ASN A 157 -12.42 -27.84 12.46
N ARG A 158 -11.62 -27.17 11.63
CA ARG A 158 -11.39 -25.73 11.70
C ARG A 158 -11.84 -25.05 10.42
N LEU A 159 -12.29 -23.81 10.57
CA LEU A 159 -12.54 -22.90 9.47
C LEU A 159 -11.39 -21.89 9.46
N LEU A 160 -10.74 -21.75 8.31
CA LEU A 160 -9.65 -20.81 8.10
C LEU A 160 -10.15 -19.64 7.27
N ALA A 161 -9.93 -18.42 7.73
CA ALA A 161 -10.08 -17.21 6.97
C ALA A 161 -8.68 -16.77 6.49
N PRO A 162 -8.41 -16.75 5.17
CA PRO A 162 -7.16 -16.19 4.68
C PRO A 162 -7.12 -14.71 5.07
N GLY A 163 -6.05 -14.31 5.77
CA GLY A 163 -5.95 -13.00 6.39
C GLY A 163 -6.18 -11.86 5.39
N LEU A 164 -7.34 -11.20 5.48
CA LEU A 164 -7.62 -9.99 4.73
C LEU A 164 -6.72 -8.87 5.26
N LYS A 165 -5.90 -8.30 4.37
CA LYS A 165 -4.86 -7.29 4.68
C LYS A 165 -5.35 -6.08 5.48
N LEU A 166 -6.65 -5.77 5.45
CA LEU A 166 -7.23 -4.66 6.23
C LEU A 166 -7.15 -4.89 7.74
N GLN A 167 -6.98 -6.14 8.20
CA GLN A 167 -6.94 -6.49 9.63
C GLN A 167 -5.53 -6.65 10.23
N VAL A 168 -4.48 -6.47 9.43
CA VAL A 168 -3.07 -6.58 9.88
C VAL A 168 -2.68 -5.49 10.91
N GLN A 169 -3.59 -4.60 11.26
CA GLN A 169 -3.36 -3.42 12.10
C GLN A 169 -4.29 -3.34 13.32
N ARG A 170 -4.99 -4.42 13.67
CA ARG A 170 -5.63 -4.55 14.98
C ARG A 170 -4.53 -4.92 15.98
N GLU A 171 -4.30 -4.08 16.99
CA GLU A 171 -3.20 -4.23 17.98
C GLU A 171 -3.15 -5.63 18.64
N GLU A 172 -4.29 -6.33 18.70
CA GLU A 172 -4.42 -7.69 19.26
C GLU A 172 -3.91 -8.82 18.34
N PHE A 173 -3.62 -8.56 17.07
CA PHE A 173 -3.23 -9.59 16.07
C PHE A 173 -1.93 -9.27 15.32
N VAL A 174 -1.11 -8.35 15.85
CA VAL A 174 0.18 -7.93 15.24
C VAL A 174 1.15 -9.11 15.11
N ASP A 175 1.06 -10.11 15.97
CA ASP A 175 1.90 -11.32 15.88
C ASP A 175 1.37 -12.36 14.86
N CYS A 176 0.17 -12.20 14.32
CA CYS A 176 -0.46 -13.10 13.35
C CYS A 176 -0.42 -12.57 11.91
N VAL A 177 0.45 -11.58 11.62
CA VAL A 177 0.58 -10.98 10.29
C VAL A 177 0.88 -12.05 9.23
N GLY A 178 -0.11 -12.34 8.38
CA GLY A 178 0.02 -13.32 7.29
C GLY A 178 -0.27 -14.77 7.68
N GLU A 179 -0.70 -15.03 8.91
CA GLU A 179 -1.25 -16.32 9.33
C GLU A 179 -2.77 -16.34 9.08
N ALA A 180 -3.29 -17.46 8.60
CA ALA A 180 -4.73 -17.63 8.44
C ALA A 180 -5.38 -17.63 9.82
N MET A 181 -6.37 -16.74 10.03
CA MET A 181 -7.16 -16.76 11.25
C MET A 181 -7.98 -18.04 11.26
N SER A 182 -7.95 -18.76 12.37
CA SER A 182 -8.56 -20.08 12.43
C SER A 182 -9.49 -20.20 13.62
N VAL A 183 -10.73 -20.61 13.38
CA VAL A 183 -11.70 -20.96 14.43
C VAL A 183 -12.05 -22.43 14.35
N LYS A 184 -12.51 -22.99 15.47
CA LYS A 184 -13.20 -24.27 15.42
C LYS A 184 -14.47 -24.09 14.58
N ASN A 185 -14.70 -24.96 13.60
CA ASN A 185 -15.89 -24.94 12.76
C ASN A 185 -17.07 -25.57 13.53
N THR A 186 -17.58 -24.83 14.52
CA THR A 186 -18.67 -25.26 15.39
C THR A 186 -20.02 -25.24 14.65
N GLU A 187 -21.03 -25.92 15.21
CA GLU A 187 -22.38 -25.87 14.64
C GLU A 187 -22.93 -24.43 14.57
N ALA A 188 -22.55 -23.54 15.49
CA ALA A 188 -22.91 -22.12 15.41
C ALA A 188 -22.28 -21.40 14.20
N VAL A 189 -21.04 -21.74 13.82
CA VAL A 189 -20.40 -21.17 12.62
C VAL A 189 -21.06 -21.71 11.35
N LYS A 190 -21.29 -23.03 11.29
CA LYS A 190 -22.00 -23.67 10.19
C LYS A 190 -23.43 -23.16 10.04
N PHE A 191 -24.11 -22.88 11.15
CA PHE A 191 -25.46 -22.31 11.16
C PHE A 191 -25.54 -21.02 10.36
N ILE A 192 -24.55 -20.13 10.48
CA ILE A 192 -24.49 -18.88 9.71
C ILE A 192 -24.40 -19.20 8.21
N TYR A 193 -23.43 -20.03 7.81
CA TYR A 193 -23.24 -20.38 6.40
C TYR A 193 -24.45 -21.12 5.81
N ASN A 194 -25.06 -22.04 6.55
CA ASN A 194 -26.21 -22.80 6.07
C ASN A 194 -27.48 -21.95 5.89
N ASN A 195 -27.65 -20.88 6.68
CA ASN A 195 -28.81 -20.00 6.57
C ASN A 195 -28.61 -18.87 5.54
N PHE A 196 -27.38 -18.38 5.36
CA PHE A 196 -27.11 -17.16 4.59
C PHE A 196 -26.12 -17.34 3.43
N GLY A 197 -25.39 -18.45 3.38
CA GLY A 197 -24.35 -18.68 2.38
C GLY A 197 -23.31 -17.57 2.35
N THR A 198 -22.96 -17.12 1.14
CA THR A 198 -22.06 -15.99 0.89
C THR A 198 -22.79 -14.71 0.48
N ASP A 199 -24.12 -14.71 0.54
CA ASP A 199 -24.94 -13.55 0.22
C ASP A 199 -24.95 -12.54 1.37
N TYR A 200 -25.33 -11.30 1.06
CA TYR A 200 -25.43 -10.24 2.06
C TYR A 200 -26.70 -10.40 2.92
N PHE A 201 -26.55 -10.24 4.23
CA PHE A 201 -27.60 -10.28 5.23
C PHE A 201 -27.43 -9.16 6.26
N ILE A 202 -28.51 -8.71 6.88
CA ILE A 202 -28.45 -7.72 7.97
C ILE A 202 -28.07 -8.43 9.26
N MET A 203 -27.14 -7.85 10.04
CA MET A 203 -26.66 -8.49 11.28
C MET A 203 -27.78 -8.76 12.28
N ASN A 204 -28.75 -7.86 12.39
CA ASN A 204 -29.90 -8.08 13.27
C ASN A 204 -30.79 -9.27 12.85
N ASP A 205 -30.90 -9.57 11.55
CA ASP A 205 -31.61 -10.76 11.07
C ASP A 205 -30.90 -12.05 11.52
N LEU A 206 -29.56 -12.05 11.46
CA LEU A 206 -28.75 -13.14 11.99
C LEU A 206 -28.95 -13.32 13.51
N ILE A 207 -28.98 -12.22 14.26
CA ILE A 207 -29.22 -12.24 15.72
C ILE A 207 -30.60 -12.84 16.04
N LEU A 208 -31.64 -12.46 15.30
CA LEU A 208 -32.98 -13.01 15.46
C LEU A 208 -33.00 -14.52 15.17
N LYS A 209 -32.34 -14.96 14.09
CA LYS A 209 -32.21 -16.38 13.76
C LYS A 209 -31.48 -17.18 14.84
N PHE A 210 -30.43 -16.62 15.44
CA PHE A 210 -29.75 -17.26 16.57
C PHE A 210 -30.65 -17.38 17.81
N LYS A 211 -31.49 -16.38 18.09
CA LYS A 211 -32.43 -16.44 19.23
C LYS A 211 -33.55 -17.46 19.02
N GLU A 212 -33.98 -17.66 17.76
CA GLU A 212 -34.95 -18.70 17.40
C GLU A 212 -34.38 -20.10 17.61
N GLU A 213 -33.14 -20.34 17.18
CA GLU A 213 -32.48 -21.66 17.28
C GLU A 213 -31.96 -21.96 18.69
N TYR A 214 -31.43 -20.94 19.39
CA TYR A 214 -30.80 -21.06 20.70
C TYR A 214 -31.52 -20.17 21.73
N CYS A 215 -32.71 -20.59 22.16
CA CYS A 215 -33.58 -19.78 23.03
C CYS A 215 -32.96 -19.39 24.38
N ASP A 216 -32.04 -20.21 24.91
CA ASP A 216 -31.38 -19.99 26.20
C ASP A 216 -30.03 -19.25 26.07
N LEU A 217 -29.65 -18.81 24.87
CA LEU A 217 -28.38 -18.14 24.62
C LEU A 217 -28.38 -16.72 25.21
N ASP A 218 -27.43 -16.44 26.10
CA ASP A 218 -27.21 -15.10 26.61
C ASP A 218 -26.90 -14.11 25.46
N PRO A 219 -27.63 -12.98 25.35
CA PRO A 219 -27.39 -12.00 24.30
C PRO A 219 -25.96 -11.46 24.29
N GLY A 220 -25.34 -11.27 25.46
CA GLY A 220 -23.96 -10.80 25.56
C GLY A 220 -22.96 -11.78 24.97
N VAL A 221 -23.15 -13.08 25.21
CA VAL A 221 -22.33 -14.15 24.61
C VAL A 221 -22.44 -14.15 23.09
N LEU A 222 -23.65 -14.02 22.55
CA LEU A 222 -23.87 -13.94 21.09
C LEU A 222 -23.17 -12.71 20.48
N LEU A 223 -23.29 -11.54 21.11
CA LEU A 223 -22.64 -10.32 20.64
C LEU A 223 -21.11 -10.47 20.60
N VAL A 224 -20.52 -11.05 21.64
CA VAL A 224 -19.07 -11.32 21.69
C VAL A 224 -18.67 -12.33 20.60
N PHE A 225 -19.44 -13.39 20.40
CA PHE A 225 -19.21 -14.37 19.34
C PHE A 225 -19.21 -13.73 17.95
N LEU A 226 -20.24 -12.94 17.63
CA LEU A 226 -20.36 -12.26 16.33
C LEU A 226 -19.23 -11.24 16.12
N LYS A 227 -18.88 -10.46 17.15
CA LYS A 227 -17.71 -9.57 17.11
C LYS A 227 -16.44 -10.35 16.81
N ASN A 228 -16.22 -11.51 17.44
CA ASN A 228 -15.05 -12.33 17.17
C ASN A 228 -15.02 -12.81 15.70
N LEU A 229 -16.14 -13.23 15.13
CA LEU A 229 -16.20 -13.65 13.72
C LEU A 229 -15.92 -12.50 12.75
N ILE A 230 -16.42 -11.30 13.04
CA ILE A 230 -16.08 -10.08 12.28
C ILE A 230 -14.58 -9.78 12.42
N ASN A 231 -14.06 -9.85 13.65
CA ASN A 231 -12.66 -9.59 13.96
C ASN A 231 -11.70 -10.58 13.30
N MET A 232 -12.16 -11.78 12.98
CA MET A 232 -11.41 -12.82 12.28
C MET A 232 -11.64 -12.83 10.76
N SER A 233 -12.42 -11.87 10.23
CA SER A 233 -12.83 -11.82 8.81
C SER A 233 -13.56 -13.08 8.32
N ILE A 234 -14.24 -13.80 9.21
CA ILE A 234 -15.14 -14.89 8.83
C ILE A 234 -16.46 -14.30 8.33
N ILE A 235 -16.90 -13.24 9.01
CA ILE A 235 -17.98 -12.38 8.55
C ILE A 235 -17.36 -11.05 8.13
N VAL A 236 -17.69 -10.55 6.94
CA VAL A 236 -17.19 -9.28 6.42
C VAL A 236 -18.35 -8.35 6.11
N SER A 237 -18.23 -7.08 6.47
CA SER A 237 -19.24 -6.07 6.15
C SER A 237 -19.07 -5.55 4.72
N GLU A 238 -20.13 -4.96 4.17
CA GLU A 238 -20.05 -4.26 2.89
C GLU A 238 -19.22 -2.95 2.94
N LEU A 239 -18.85 -2.47 4.13
CA LEU A 239 -18.02 -1.26 4.30
C LEU A 239 -16.58 -1.46 3.82
N GLN A 240 -16.15 -2.70 3.56
CA GLN A 240 -14.80 -2.96 3.02
C GLN A 240 -14.73 -2.56 1.55
N PRO A 241 -13.99 -1.50 1.18
CA PRO A 241 -13.94 -1.04 -0.21
C PRO A 241 -13.23 -2.06 -1.10
N PRO A 242 -13.65 -2.22 -2.37
CA PRO A 242 -12.91 -3.02 -3.34
C PRO A 242 -11.47 -2.51 -3.50
N GLN A 243 -10.49 -3.42 -3.64
CA GLN A 243 -9.07 -3.04 -3.73
C GLN A 243 -8.72 -2.14 -4.93
N VAL A 244 -9.56 -2.15 -5.97
CA VAL A 244 -9.38 -1.35 -7.19
C VAL A 244 -10.08 0.01 -7.12
N ASP A 245 -10.78 0.31 -6.03
CA ASP A 245 -11.48 1.59 -5.88
C ASP A 245 -10.48 2.74 -5.74
N THR A 246 -10.75 3.83 -6.45
CA THR A 246 -9.92 5.05 -6.43
C THR A 246 -10.43 6.11 -5.46
N LYS A 247 -11.61 5.90 -4.84
CA LYS A 247 -12.26 6.77 -3.86
C LYS A 247 -12.82 5.97 -2.67
N PRO A 248 -11.98 5.22 -1.94
CA PRO A 248 -12.44 4.30 -0.90
C PRO A 248 -13.13 5.00 0.29
N LEU A 249 -12.76 6.25 0.63
CA LEU A 249 -13.50 7.04 1.63
C LEU A 249 -14.94 7.33 1.19
N CYS A 250 -15.14 7.73 -0.07
CA CYS A 250 -16.47 8.01 -0.60
C CYS A 250 -17.34 6.76 -0.63
N TYR A 251 -16.76 5.60 -0.94
CA TYR A 251 -17.44 4.31 -0.87
C TYR A 251 -18.02 4.05 0.53
N VAL A 252 -17.20 4.16 1.56
CA VAL A 252 -17.62 4.00 2.97
C VAL A 252 -18.70 5.01 3.34
N MET A 253 -18.49 6.29 3.02
CA MET A 253 -19.45 7.36 3.34
C MET A 253 -20.81 7.16 2.67
N ASN A 254 -20.84 6.65 1.43
CA ASN A 254 -22.09 6.40 0.72
C ASN A 254 -22.92 5.32 1.43
N ILE A 255 -22.27 4.23 1.86
CA ILE A 255 -22.93 3.17 2.63
C ILE A 255 -23.47 3.70 3.96
N ILE A 256 -22.65 4.45 4.72
CA ILE A 256 -23.09 5.02 6.00
C ILE A 256 -24.27 5.98 5.79
N ARG A 257 -24.25 6.77 4.71
CA ARG A 257 -25.32 7.73 4.38
C ARG A 257 -26.64 7.03 4.06
N GLU A 258 -26.61 5.89 3.37
CA GLU A 258 -27.81 5.12 3.03
C GLU A 258 -28.58 4.62 4.26
N TYR A 259 -27.91 4.48 5.40
CA TYR A 259 -28.53 3.98 6.64
C TYR A 259 -29.01 5.07 7.58
N GLU A 260 -28.76 6.34 7.26
CA GLU A 260 -29.21 7.50 8.04
C GLU A 260 -28.83 7.42 9.54
N ILE A 261 -27.66 6.86 9.84
CA ILE A 261 -27.16 6.73 11.22
C ILE A 261 -26.63 8.10 11.70
N ASP A 262 -27.29 8.68 12.71
CA ASP A 262 -26.91 9.97 13.30
C ASP A 262 -26.02 9.81 14.54
N ASP A 263 -24.74 9.47 14.32
CA ASP A 263 -23.70 9.42 15.36
C ASP A 263 -22.63 10.52 15.20
N GLY A 264 -22.83 11.42 14.25
CA GLY A 264 -21.91 12.50 13.89
C GLY A 264 -20.66 12.06 13.12
N LEU A 265 -20.42 10.78 12.88
CA LEU A 265 -19.25 10.29 12.13
C LEU A 265 -19.27 10.79 10.69
N LEU A 266 -20.42 10.68 10.01
CA LEU A 266 -20.56 11.10 8.61
C LEU A 266 -20.21 12.58 8.40
N ASN A 267 -20.60 13.45 9.34
CA ASN A 267 -20.26 14.88 9.30
C ASN A 267 -18.75 15.12 9.44
N LYS A 268 -18.08 14.38 10.33
CA LYS A 268 -16.62 14.45 10.48
C LYS A 268 -15.90 13.93 9.23
N LEU A 269 -16.36 12.82 8.65
CA LEU A 269 -15.82 12.27 7.41
C LEU A 269 -16.01 13.22 6.22
N GLN A 270 -17.16 13.90 6.14
CA GLN A 270 -17.39 14.92 5.13
C GLN A 270 -16.41 16.08 5.28
N ARG A 271 -16.15 16.54 6.51
CA ARG A 271 -15.16 17.58 6.77
C ARG A 271 -13.74 17.16 6.37
N VAL A 272 -13.35 15.91 6.59
CA VAL A 272 -12.08 15.35 6.10
C VAL A 272 -12.02 15.41 4.57
N LEU A 273 -13.08 15.00 3.88
CA LEU A 273 -13.14 15.03 2.43
C LEU A 273 -12.99 16.47 1.90
N ASP A 274 -13.70 17.44 2.50
CA ASP A 274 -13.61 18.84 2.11
C ASP A 274 -12.20 19.43 2.30
N LEU A 275 -11.50 19.05 3.39
CA LEU A 275 -10.12 19.47 3.64
C LEU A 275 -9.15 18.86 2.62
N ILE A 276 -9.33 17.58 2.27
CA ILE A 276 -8.55 16.91 1.22
C ILE A 276 -8.76 17.61 -0.14
N GLU A 277 -10.00 17.95 -0.48
CA GLU A 277 -10.32 18.63 -1.73
C GLU A 277 -9.70 20.03 -1.80
N GLN A 278 -9.79 20.80 -0.72
CA GLN A 278 -9.13 22.11 -0.61
C GLN A 278 -7.61 21.97 -0.71
N TYR A 279 -7.01 21.02 0.01
CA TYR A 279 -5.58 20.74 -0.05
C TYR A 279 -5.12 20.43 -1.48
N ASN A 280 -5.85 19.56 -2.19
CA ASN A 280 -5.56 19.17 -3.58
C ASN A 280 -5.60 20.34 -4.58
N GLN A 281 -6.32 21.41 -4.26
CA GLN A 281 -6.42 22.61 -5.09
C GLN A 281 -5.30 23.63 -4.81
N THR A 282 -4.55 23.49 -3.71
CA THR A 282 -3.47 24.41 -3.39
C THR A 282 -2.22 24.18 -4.24
N GLU A 283 -1.48 25.25 -4.50
CA GLU A 283 -0.17 25.17 -5.13
C GLU A 283 0.83 24.40 -4.25
N MET A 284 1.91 23.90 -4.85
CA MET A 284 3.02 23.28 -4.12
C MET A 284 3.67 24.31 -3.17
N GLY A 285 3.89 23.91 -1.93
CA GLY A 285 4.36 24.73 -0.82
C GLY A 285 3.26 25.48 -0.06
N LYS A 286 2.03 25.56 -0.59
CA LYS A 286 0.94 26.37 0.02
C LYS A 286 -0.12 25.54 0.74
N GLY A 287 0.03 24.22 0.79
CA GLY A 287 -0.96 23.31 1.38
C GLY A 287 -0.70 22.89 2.82
N THR A 288 0.43 23.26 3.43
CA THR A 288 0.88 22.70 4.72
C THR A 288 -0.14 22.83 5.84
N ASP A 289 -0.76 23.99 6.01
CA ASP A 289 -1.73 24.19 7.10
C ASP A 289 -3.01 23.36 6.91
N LEU A 290 -3.50 23.24 5.66
CA LEU A 290 -4.66 22.40 5.34
C LEU A 290 -4.35 20.91 5.57
N PHE A 291 -3.14 20.48 5.19
CA PHE A 291 -2.67 19.11 5.44
C PHE A 291 -2.65 18.79 6.94
N LEU A 292 -2.09 19.68 7.76
CA LEU A 292 -2.02 19.50 9.21
C LEU A 292 -3.40 19.52 9.86
N GLN A 293 -4.28 20.46 9.48
CA GLN A 293 -5.68 20.50 9.95
C GLN A 293 -6.42 19.20 9.62
N CYS A 294 -6.20 18.65 8.42
CA CYS A 294 -6.78 17.36 8.04
C CYS A 294 -6.24 16.22 8.92
N CYS A 295 -4.92 16.19 9.15
CA CYS A 295 -4.29 15.18 10.02
C CYS A 295 -4.81 15.26 11.47
N ASP A 296 -4.96 16.46 12.01
CA ASP A 296 -5.47 16.68 13.37
C ASP A 296 -6.91 16.17 13.50
N LEU A 297 -7.79 16.54 12.56
CA LEU A 297 -9.17 16.05 12.53
C LEU A 297 -9.23 14.51 12.40
N MET A 298 -8.38 13.93 11.54
CA MET A 298 -8.31 12.48 11.36
C MET A 298 -7.80 11.77 12.62
N GLY A 299 -6.86 12.39 13.34
CA GLY A 299 -6.39 11.93 14.65
C GLY A 299 -7.48 12.00 15.72
N GLU A 300 -8.25 13.09 15.77
CA GLU A 300 -9.38 13.25 16.69
C GLU A 300 -10.47 12.19 16.48
N ILE A 301 -10.82 11.88 15.22
CA ILE A 301 -11.82 10.86 14.89
C ILE A 301 -11.44 9.48 15.47
N GLN A 302 -10.14 9.14 15.48
CA GLN A 302 -9.64 7.85 15.95
C GLN A 302 -9.05 7.88 17.36
N ASN A 303 -9.06 9.04 18.02
CA ASN A 303 -8.35 9.26 19.28
C ASN A 303 -6.85 8.85 19.21
N LEU A 304 -6.20 9.11 18.06
CA LEU A 304 -4.79 8.82 17.81
C LEU A 304 -3.98 10.11 17.81
N LYS A 305 -2.87 10.11 18.55
CA LYS A 305 -1.95 11.27 18.63
C LYS A 305 -1.03 11.38 17.41
N SER A 306 -0.81 10.30 16.68
CA SER A 306 0.06 10.25 15.51
C SER A 306 -0.29 9.03 14.67
N GLY A 307 -0.35 9.20 13.35
CA GLY A 307 -0.61 8.11 12.42
C GLY A 307 -0.32 8.52 10.97
N HIS A 308 -0.30 7.53 10.08
CA HIS A 308 -0.29 7.75 8.65
C HIS A 308 -1.74 7.96 8.20
N TYR A 309 -2.13 9.23 8.03
CA TYR A 309 -3.52 9.60 7.76
C TYR A 309 -3.81 9.76 6.27
N LEU A 310 -2.88 10.34 5.54
CA LEU A 310 -3.03 10.65 4.11
C LEU A 310 -1.84 10.09 3.33
N GLN A 311 -2.14 9.52 2.17
CA GLN A 311 -1.17 9.33 1.10
C GLN A 311 -1.26 10.50 0.13
N VAL A 312 -0.12 11.11 -0.19
CA VAL A 312 -0.03 12.18 -1.19
C VAL A 312 0.86 11.71 -2.34
N ASP A 313 0.36 11.84 -3.56
CA ASP A 313 1.12 11.58 -4.78
C ASP A 313 1.28 12.87 -5.60
N MET A 314 2.46 13.06 -6.18
CA MET A 314 2.74 14.18 -7.07
C MET A 314 2.73 13.74 -8.54
N ARG A 315 2.02 14.50 -9.38
CA ARG A 315 2.19 14.46 -10.83
C ARG A 315 2.99 15.68 -11.28
N THR A 316 4.16 15.43 -11.85
CA THR A 316 4.96 16.48 -12.51
C THR A 316 4.29 16.91 -13.81
N LYS A 317 4.61 18.10 -14.33
CA LYS A 317 4.10 18.58 -15.61
C LYS A 317 5.27 18.95 -16.51
N TYR A 318 5.14 18.67 -17.80
CA TYR A 318 6.16 18.95 -18.80
C TYR A 318 5.62 19.90 -19.86
N VAL A 319 6.50 20.71 -20.44
CA VAL A 319 6.25 21.43 -21.68
C VAL A 319 6.37 20.45 -22.85
N ARG A 320 7.40 19.59 -22.81
CA ARG A 320 7.68 18.51 -23.77
C ARG A 320 8.25 17.29 -23.04
N CYS A 321 7.85 16.09 -23.43
CA CYS A 321 8.33 14.84 -22.84
C CYS A 321 8.45 13.75 -23.91
N GLU A 322 9.44 13.90 -24.78
CA GLU A 322 9.75 12.96 -25.86
C GLU A 322 11.12 12.31 -25.64
N LEU A 323 11.20 11.01 -25.91
CA LEU A 323 12.44 10.24 -25.86
C LEU A 323 12.71 9.61 -27.22
N ASN A 324 13.94 9.73 -27.72
CA ASN A 324 14.30 9.16 -29.02
C ASN A 324 14.09 7.63 -29.03
N ARG A 325 13.48 7.12 -30.11
CA ARG A 325 13.22 5.68 -30.34
C ARG A 325 14.46 4.80 -30.17
N SER A 326 15.67 5.29 -30.45
CA SER A 326 16.91 4.54 -30.26
C SER A 326 17.10 4.04 -28.82
N VAL A 327 16.51 4.72 -27.83
CA VAL A 327 16.54 4.26 -26.43
C VAL A 327 15.65 3.05 -26.24
N ALA A 328 14.47 3.03 -26.87
CA ALA A 328 13.59 1.88 -26.89
C ALA A 328 14.27 0.69 -27.58
N ASP A 329 14.87 0.90 -28.75
CA ASP A 329 15.59 -0.15 -29.48
C ASP A 329 16.72 -0.77 -28.61
N SER A 330 17.41 0.07 -27.81
CA SER A 330 18.44 -0.40 -26.88
C SER A 330 17.87 -1.25 -25.73
N ILE A 331 16.67 -0.90 -25.24
CA ILE A 331 15.97 -1.65 -24.19
C ILE A 331 15.45 -2.99 -24.74
N GLU A 332 14.87 -2.98 -25.94
CA GLU A 332 14.40 -4.19 -26.64
C GLU A 332 15.56 -5.18 -26.81
N HIS A 333 16.69 -4.70 -27.34
CA HIS A 333 17.89 -5.52 -27.51
C HIS A 333 18.41 -6.08 -26.17
N PHE A 334 18.45 -5.25 -25.12
CA PHE A 334 18.88 -5.71 -23.79
C PHE A 334 17.96 -6.81 -23.24
N ILE A 335 16.64 -6.66 -23.39
CA ILE A 335 15.66 -7.66 -22.93
C ILE A 335 15.80 -8.97 -23.71
N GLU A 336 16.12 -8.92 -25.01
CA GLU A 336 16.42 -10.11 -25.79
C GLU A 336 17.64 -10.87 -25.27
N ILE A 337 18.74 -10.17 -24.97
CA ILE A 337 19.94 -10.78 -24.35
C ILE A 337 19.57 -11.43 -23.02
N VAL A 338 18.88 -10.69 -22.14
CA VAL A 338 18.47 -11.20 -20.83
C VAL A 338 17.55 -12.41 -20.97
N ARG A 339 16.61 -12.40 -21.91
CA ARG A 339 15.72 -13.54 -22.18
C ARG A 339 16.51 -14.77 -22.58
N ASN A 340 17.45 -14.62 -23.51
CA ASN A 340 18.22 -15.74 -24.06
C ASN A 340 19.24 -16.30 -23.04
N GLU A 341 19.81 -15.46 -22.18
CA GLU A 341 20.90 -15.86 -21.29
C GLU A 341 20.46 -16.12 -19.83
N ALA A 342 19.51 -15.35 -19.31
CA ALA A 342 19.08 -15.44 -17.91
C ALA A 342 17.98 -16.47 -17.69
N PHE A 343 17.02 -16.57 -18.62
CA PHE A 343 15.79 -17.36 -18.47
C PHE A 343 15.88 -18.74 -19.16
N VAL A 344 16.99 -19.46 -18.93
CA VAL A 344 17.18 -20.83 -19.45
C VAL A 344 16.20 -21.84 -18.81
N CYS A 345 15.62 -21.50 -17.67
CA CYS A 345 14.56 -22.29 -17.02
C CYS A 345 13.28 -21.45 -16.94
N GLU A 346 12.14 -21.99 -17.40
CA GLU A 346 10.83 -21.31 -17.34
C GLU A 346 10.38 -21.03 -15.89
N TYR A 347 10.79 -21.86 -14.93
CA TYR A 347 10.34 -21.76 -13.53
C TYR A 347 11.49 -21.81 -12.51
N PRO A 348 11.38 -21.09 -11.38
CA PRO A 348 12.26 -21.23 -10.23
C PRO A 348 12.37 -22.67 -9.76
N GLU A 349 13.55 -23.05 -9.24
CA GLU A 349 13.81 -24.43 -8.80
C GLU A 349 12.84 -24.90 -7.71
N SER A 350 12.48 -24.01 -6.78
CA SER A 350 11.49 -24.31 -5.73
C SER A 350 10.12 -24.70 -6.30
N LEU A 351 9.66 -24.03 -7.36
CA LEU A 351 8.37 -24.35 -7.99
C LEU A 351 8.43 -25.63 -8.82
N ARG A 352 9.56 -25.94 -9.46
CA ARG A 352 9.74 -27.25 -10.13
C ARG A 352 9.74 -28.39 -9.13
N ALA A 353 10.47 -28.24 -8.02
CA ALA A 353 10.48 -29.23 -6.94
C ALA A 353 9.06 -29.41 -6.38
N TYR A 354 8.33 -28.31 -6.17
CA TYR A 354 6.95 -28.35 -5.72
C TYR A 354 6.00 -29.01 -6.73
N SER A 355 6.20 -28.78 -8.04
CA SER A 355 5.46 -29.47 -9.10
C SER A 355 5.73 -30.98 -9.10
N ASN A 356 6.96 -31.42 -8.84
CA ASN A 356 7.27 -32.84 -8.70
C ASN A 356 6.55 -33.47 -7.50
N LEU A 357 6.55 -32.78 -6.35
CA LEU A 357 5.79 -33.21 -5.17
C LEU A 357 4.29 -33.30 -5.45
N PHE A 358 3.75 -32.36 -6.24
CA PHE A 358 2.36 -32.38 -6.68
C PHE A 358 2.06 -33.62 -7.52
N ILE A 359 2.90 -33.90 -8.51
CA ILE A 359 2.76 -35.08 -9.38
C ILE A 359 2.89 -36.37 -8.56
N GLU A 360 3.83 -36.44 -7.62
CA GLU A 360 4.03 -37.62 -6.77
C GLU A 360 2.81 -37.90 -5.88
N LYS A 361 2.21 -36.87 -5.26
CA LYS A 361 1.06 -37.04 -4.36
C LYS A 361 -0.27 -37.22 -5.10
N TYR A 362 -0.51 -36.49 -6.19
CA TYR A 362 -1.82 -36.41 -6.83
C TYR A 362 -1.89 -37.00 -8.25
N GLY A 363 -0.74 -37.22 -8.90
CA GLY A 363 -0.66 -37.64 -10.31
C GLY A 363 -0.91 -36.49 -11.29
N TYR A 364 -0.98 -36.82 -12.58
CA TYR A 364 -1.11 -35.83 -13.67
C TYR A 364 -2.54 -35.38 -13.97
N ASN A 365 -3.54 -36.19 -13.59
CA ASN A 365 -4.93 -36.03 -14.05
C ASN A 365 -5.89 -35.70 -12.91
N LYS A 366 -5.42 -34.99 -11.87
CA LYS A 366 -6.25 -34.52 -10.76
C LYS A 366 -6.16 -33.02 -10.61
N GLU A 367 -7.33 -32.41 -10.47
CA GLU A 367 -7.47 -31.02 -10.06
C GLU A 367 -7.64 -30.97 -8.55
N ILE A 368 -6.84 -30.13 -7.89
CA ILE A 368 -6.88 -29.94 -6.44
C ILE A 368 -7.13 -28.46 -6.19
N ALA A 369 -8.05 -28.16 -5.29
CA ALA A 369 -8.30 -26.77 -4.88
C ALA A 369 -7.02 -26.16 -4.32
N VAL A 370 -6.68 -24.94 -4.74
CA VAL A 370 -5.42 -24.28 -4.34
C VAL A 370 -5.31 -24.14 -2.82
N GLN A 371 -6.42 -23.85 -2.14
CA GLN A 371 -6.48 -23.79 -0.68
C GLN A 371 -6.11 -25.13 -0.04
N GLN A 372 -6.69 -26.23 -0.53
CA GLN A 372 -6.36 -27.59 -0.08
C GLN A 372 -4.90 -27.96 -0.37
N LEU A 373 -4.36 -27.55 -1.52
CA LEU A 373 -2.98 -27.81 -1.89
C LEU A 373 -1.99 -27.11 -0.95
N LEU A 374 -2.26 -25.85 -0.61
CA LEU A 374 -1.38 -25.03 0.22
C LEU A 374 -1.51 -25.31 1.72
N ASP A 375 -2.52 -26.07 2.14
CA ASP A 375 -2.69 -26.52 3.50
C ASP A 375 -1.60 -27.57 3.87
N PRO A 376 -0.87 -27.41 4.98
CA PRO A 376 0.20 -28.33 5.36
C PRO A 376 -0.29 -29.67 5.93
N ASP A 377 -1.52 -29.74 6.43
CA ASP A 377 -2.07 -30.92 7.09
C ASP A 377 -2.75 -31.86 6.07
N ILE A 378 -3.51 -31.30 5.12
CA ILE A 378 -4.22 -32.10 4.09
C ILE A 378 -3.52 -32.05 2.72
N GLY A 379 -2.74 -30.99 2.46
CA GLY A 379 -2.10 -30.68 1.19
C GLY A 379 -0.60 -30.97 1.15
N LEU A 380 0.14 -30.15 0.39
CA LEU A 380 1.61 -30.16 0.35
C LEU A 380 2.23 -29.03 1.19
N GLY A 381 1.40 -28.16 1.78
CA GLY A 381 1.88 -26.91 2.38
C GLY A 381 2.39 -25.92 1.32
N ALA A 382 2.87 -24.75 1.73
CA ALA A 382 3.41 -23.78 0.79
C ALA A 382 4.77 -24.20 0.18
N PRO A 383 5.06 -23.81 -1.09
CA PRO A 383 6.36 -24.04 -1.70
C PRO A 383 7.51 -23.44 -0.90
N ALA A 384 8.68 -24.06 -1.01
CA ALA A 384 9.92 -23.54 -0.45
C ALA A 384 10.17 -22.06 -0.81
N GLY A 385 10.51 -21.26 0.20
CA GLY A 385 10.77 -19.81 0.05
C GLY A 385 9.53 -18.92 0.17
N TYR A 386 8.34 -19.48 0.32
CA TYR A 386 7.14 -18.70 0.63
C TYR A 386 7.18 -18.21 2.08
N SER A 387 6.88 -16.93 2.28
CA SER A 387 6.76 -16.33 3.60
C SER A 387 5.35 -16.43 4.17
N ASN A 388 4.31 -16.41 3.31
CA ASN A 388 2.90 -16.43 3.70
C ASN A 388 2.07 -17.35 2.76
N PRO A 389 1.51 -18.48 3.23
CA PRO A 389 1.75 -19.04 4.55
C PRO A 389 3.22 -19.49 4.67
N LYS A 390 3.80 -19.33 5.86
CA LYS A 390 5.20 -19.66 6.10
C LYS A 390 5.40 -21.16 5.94
N THR A 391 6.39 -21.55 5.15
CA THR A 391 6.73 -22.96 4.96
C THR A 391 7.82 -23.39 5.93
N ASN A 392 7.67 -24.59 6.50
CA ASN A 392 8.75 -25.29 7.21
C ASN A 392 9.52 -26.24 6.27
N ASN A 393 9.22 -26.22 4.97
CA ASN A 393 9.86 -27.10 4.01
C ASN A 393 11.36 -26.75 3.88
N PRO A 394 12.28 -27.66 4.23
CA PRO A 394 13.71 -27.39 4.30
C PRO A 394 14.38 -27.31 2.92
N LEU A 395 13.64 -27.54 1.83
CA LEU A 395 14.14 -27.28 0.48
C LEU A 395 14.56 -25.80 0.43
N VAL A 396 15.87 -25.59 0.39
CA VAL A 396 16.49 -24.27 0.41
C VAL A 396 15.89 -23.45 -0.72
N ALA A 397 15.32 -22.29 -0.39
CA ALA A 397 15.02 -21.27 -1.39
C ALA A 397 16.31 -21.02 -2.17
N SER A 398 16.40 -21.53 -3.40
CA SER A 398 17.57 -21.31 -4.24
C SER A 398 17.77 -19.80 -4.29
N LYS A 399 18.91 -19.30 -3.79
CA LYS A 399 19.29 -17.89 -3.94
C LYS A 399 19.01 -17.49 -5.38
N SER A 400 18.42 -16.31 -5.59
CA SER A 400 17.92 -15.83 -6.89
C SER A 400 18.98 -15.95 -8.00
N TYR A 401 19.03 -17.13 -8.62
CA TYR A 401 19.98 -17.49 -9.65
C TYR A 401 19.80 -16.60 -10.89
N ILE A 402 18.59 -16.08 -11.07
CA ILE A 402 18.23 -15.14 -12.12
C ILE A 402 18.87 -13.78 -11.87
N ALA A 403 18.81 -13.24 -10.64
CA ALA A 403 19.43 -11.94 -10.34
C ALA A 403 20.96 -12.00 -10.52
N ASP A 404 21.61 -13.05 -10.03
CA ASP A 404 23.05 -13.24 -10.20
C ASP A 404 23.44 -13.43 -11.67
N ARG A 405 22.64 -14.16 -12.45
CA ARG A 405 22.82 -14.28 -13.91
C ARG A 405 22.62 -12.95 -14.60
N ILE A 406 21.57 -12.20 -14.31
CA ILE A 406 21.34 -10.86 -14.87
C ILE A 406 22.52 -9.94 -14.55
N MET A 407 23.01 -9.95 -13.31
CA MET A 407 24.18 -9.14 -12.92
C MET A 407 25.45 -9.57 -13.67
N LYS A 408 25.65 -10.87 -13.88
CA LYS A 408 26.75 -11.39 -14.69
C LYS A 408 26.62 -10.98 -16.17
N ILE A 409 25.42 -11.05 -16.75
CA ILE A 409 25.11 -10.60 -18.11
C ILE A 409 25.40 -9.10 -18.23
N ILE A 410 24.95 -8.29 -17.26
CA ILE A 410 25.24 -6.85 -17.22
C ILE A 410 26.75 -6.60 -17.15
N ALA A 411 27.48 -7.35 -16.34
CA ALA A 411 28.93 -7.20 -16.19
C ALA A 411 29.69 -7.58 -17.47
N VAL A 412 29.30 -8.67 -18.14
CA VAL A 412 29.94 -9.19 -19.37
C VAL A 412 29.57 -8.32 -20.58
N ASN A 413 28.31 -7.93 -20.69
CA ASN A 413 27.78 -7.11 -21.79
C ASN A 413 27.78 -5.61 -21.47
N TRP A 414 28.58 -5.16 -20.50
CA TRP A 414 28.62 -3.77 -20.02
C TRP A 414 28.80 -2.74 -21.15
N GLN A 415 29.48 -3.14 -22.23
CA GLN A 415 29.68 -2.29 -23.41
C GLN A 415 28.39 -2.02 -24.20
N PHE A 416 27.44 -2.96 -24.18
CA PHE A 416 26.11 -2.84 -24.79
C PHE A 416 25.09 -2.20 -23.83
N VAL A 417 25.27 -2.37 -22.52
CA VAL A 417 24.46 -1.72 -21.46
C VAL A 417 24.78 -0.22 -21.32
N LYS A 418 25.81 0.28 -22.02
CA LYS A 418 25.92 1.72 -22.30
C LYS A 418 24.77 2.15 -23.23
N ILE A 419 23.59 2.33 -22.64
CA ILE A 419 22.70 3.39 -23.09
C ILE A 419 23.57 4.65 -23.02
N LYS A 420 23.92 5.23 -24.16
CA LYS A 420 24.94 6.30 -24.30
C LYS A 420 24.68 7.55 -23.43
N ASN A 421 23.56 7.62 -22.70
CA ASN A 421 23.17 8.70 -21.80
C ASN A 421 23.04 8.33 -20.30
N PHE A 422 23.27 7.08 -19.87
CA PHE A 422 23.25 6.70 -18.44
C PHE A 422 24.61 6.92 -17.76
N ARG A 423 25.13 8.15 -17.80
CA ARG A 423 26.34 8.57 -17.06
C ARG A 423 25.99 9.50 -15.90
N LEU A 424 25.17 9.03 -14.96
CA LEU A 424 25.00 9.62 -13.63
C LEU A 424 24.10 8.63 -12.87
N ILE A 425 24.57 8.08 -11.73
CA ILE A 425 23.78 7.59 -10.57
C ILE A 425 24.56 6.59 -9.69
N TRP A 426 25.68 6.00 -10.11
CA TRP A 426 26.41 5.02 -9.27
C TRP A 426 27.78 5.49 -8.72
N LYS A 427 27.92 6.79 -8.46
CA LYS A 427 29.02 7.33 -7.62
C LYS A 427 28.54 8.55 -6.83
N ILE A 428 27.83 8.32 -5.74
CA ILE A 428 27.87 9.14 -4.51
C ILE A 428 27.80 8.17 -3.34
#